data_AF-A0A7C2Z6K2-F1
#
_entry.id   AF-A0A7C2Z6K2-F1
#
_cell.length_a   1.000
_cell.length_b   1.000
_cell.length_c   1.000
_cell.angle_alpha   90.00
_cell.angle_beta   90.00
_cell.angle_gamma   90.00
#
_symmetry.space_group_name_H-M   'P 1'
#
loop_
_entity.id
_entity.type
_entity.pdbx_description
1 polymer ?
#
loop_
_entity_poly.entity_id
_entity_poly.type
_entity_poly.pdbx_seq_one_letter_code
_entity_poly.pdbx_strand_id
1 'polypeptide(L)'
;MILGISPKIAEEHSLRETLDAYLLGGEWRWAGWGCITRLTISRAELQECLTRISESRLAPFLERAGLTGRLSDMPEEELRERALRLRCYLAEPDDPSEALLARLRTIAALSRLLFSALEQETNLLELKRALRPLQKSLASVAPELHPLCYSIAEHLARIGEHSPEDPRQLRSETTHLSIEWLNRLYAYWRAVLG
;
A
#
# COMPACT_ATOMS: atom_id res chain seq x y z
N MET A 1 4.33 -9.39 27.78
CA MET A 1 5.79 -9.13 27.85
C MET A 1 6.43 -9.97 26.75
N ILE A 2 6.62 -9.42 25.55
CA ILE A 2 7.28 -10.15 24.45
C ILE A 2 8.79 -10.05 24.72
N LEU A 3 9.38 -11.18 25.10
CA LEU A 3 10.80 -11.31 25.41
C LEU A 3 11.64 -11.16 24.13
N GLY A 4 12.62 -10.26 24.13
CA GLY A 4 13.82 -10.39 23.30
C GLY A 4 14.05 -9.38 22.17
N ILE A 5 13.10 -8.51 21.83
CA ILE A 5 13.33 -7.48 20.80
C ILE A 5 13.82 -6.20 21.49
N SER A 6 14.98 -5.69 21.07
CA SER A 6 15.48 -4.38 21.54
C SER A 6 14.40 -3.32 21.30
N PRO A 7 14.13 -2.41 22.26
CA PRO A 7 13.15 -1.33 22.08
C PRO A 7 13.37 -0.53 20.78
N LYS A 8 14.62 -0.40 20.36
CA LYS A 8 15.03 0.22 19.10
C LYS A 8 14.49 -0.50 17.87
N ILE A 9 14.55 -1.83 17.86
CA ILE A 9 14.07 -2.67 16.76
C ILE A 9 12.53 -2.65 16.72
N ALA A 10 11.89 -2.68 17.90
CA ALA A 10 10.44 -2.59 18.00
C ALA A 10 9.89 -1.25 17.49
N GLU A 11 10.55 -0.14 17.80
CA GLU A 11 10.19 1.20 17.32
C GLU A 11 10.26 1.29 15.79
N GLU A 12 11.39 0.87 15.20
CA GLU A 12 11.59 0.92 13.74
C GLU A 12 10.61 0.00 13.01
N HIS A 13 10.38 -1.19 13.54
CA HIS A 13 9.39 -2.13 13.01
C HIS A 13 7.98 -1.52 13.03
N SER A 14 7.58 -0.92 14.15
CA SER A 14 6.28 -0.26 14.30
C SER A 14 6.09 0.89 13.30
N LEU A 15 7.14 1.70 13.08
CA LEU A 15 7.12 2.75 12.07
C LEU A 15 6.98 2.19 10.65
N ARG A 16 7.74 1.14 10.31
CA ARG A 16 7.64 0.47 9.00
C ARG A 16 6.23 -0.05 8.74
N GLU A 17 5.61 -0.74 9.70
CA GLU A 17 4.23 -1.22 9.59
C GLU A 17 3.23 -0.08 9.42
N THR A 18 3.38 1.01 10.18
CA THR A 18 2.51 2.19 10.11
C THR A 18 2.60 2.86 8.73
N LEU A 19 3.82 3.00 8.18
CA LEU A 19 4.05 3.54 6.84
C LEU A 19 3.48 2.62 5.76
N ASP A 20 3.73 1.32 5.85
CA ASP A 20 3.22 0.34 4.89
C ASP A 20 1.67 0.39 4.85
N ALA A 21 1.00 0.38 6.00
CA ALA A 21 -0.45 0.47 6.10
C ALA A 21 -1.01 1.80 5.57
N TYR A 22 -0.36 2.93 5.86
CA TYR A 22 -0.76 4.24 5.33
C TYR A 22 -0.60 4.32 3.79
N LEU A 23 0.57 3.93 3.28
CA LEU A 23 0.90 4.04 1.85
C LEU A 23 0.04 3.11 0.99
N LEU A 24 -0.20 1.89 1.46
CA LEU A 24 -0.96 0.87 0.72
C LEU A 24 -2.48 1.02 0.86
N GLY A 25 -2.96 1.91 1.74
CA GLY A 25 -4.38 2.10 2.05
C GLY A 25 -4.94 1.11 3.06
N GLY A 26 -4.11 0.18 3.53
CA GLY A 26 -4.42 -0.77 4.58
C GLY A 26 -3.42 -1.93 4.62
N GLU A 27 -3.37 -2.61 5.77
CA GLU A 27 -2.71 -3.91 5.92
C GLU A 27 -3.74 -4.95 6.37
N TRP A 28 -3.71 -6.14 5.75
CA TRP A 28 -4.50 -7.28 6.23
C TRP A 28 -3.69 -8.05 7.28
N ARG A 29 -4.13 -8.00 8.54
CA ARG A 29 -3.53 -8.80 9.61
C ARG A 29 -4.28 -10.11 9.80
N TRP A 30 -3.54 -11.21 9.73
CA TRP A 30 -4.04 -12.53 10.09
C TRP A 30 -4.03 -12.69 11.60
N ALA A 31 -5.21 -12.73 12.22
CA ALA A 31 -5.37 -13.19 13.60
C ALA A 31 -5.78 -14.68 13.59
N GLY A 32 -4.80 -15.57 13.48
CA GLY A 32 -5.03 -17.02 13.48
C GLY A 32 -5.93 -17.52 12.34
N TRP A 33 -6.74 -18.55 12.60
CA TRP A 33 -7.53 -19.32 11.61
C TRP A 33 -8.83 -18.66 11.12
N GLY A 34 -9.11 -17.38 11.36
CA GLY A 34 -10.46 -16.89 11.03
C GLY A 34 -10.73 -15.40 10.91
N CYS A 35 -9.81 -14.49 11.24
CA CYS A 35 -10.10 -13.06 11.12
C CYS A 35 -8.98 -12.32 10.41
N ILE A 36 -9.32 -11.72 9.27
CA ILE A 36 -8.49 -10.74 8.59
C ILE A 36 -8.99 -9.36 9.04
N THR A 37 -8.27 -8.69 9.95
CA THR A 37 -8.59 -7.30 10.30
C THR A 37 -7.76 -6.38 9.41
N ARG A 38 -8.44 -5.49 8.68
CA ARG A 38 -7.78 -4.40 7.96
C ARG A 38 -7.36 -3.35 8.99
N LEU A 39 -6.08 -3.05 9.06
CA LEU A 39 -5.59 -1.85 9.72
C LEU A 39 -5.42 -0.77 8.68
N THR A 40 -6.25 0.26 8.76
CA THR A 40 -6.04 1.52 8.05
C THR A 40 -5.33 2.48 8.98
N ILE A 41 -4.37 3.22 8.45
CA ILE A 41 -3.75 4.35 9.17
C ILE A 41 -4.26 5.61 8.51
N SER A 42 -4.94 6.45 9.28
CA SER A 42 -5.36 7.77 8.87
C SER A 42 -4.17 8.73 8.82
N ARG A 43 -4.35 9.85 8.12
CA ARG A 43 -3.38 10.94 8.09
C ARG A 43 -3.03 11.44 9.51
N ALA A 44 -4.02 11.55 10.39
CA ALA A 44 -3.81 12.01 11.76
C ALA A 44 -2.97 11.02 12.58
N GLU A 45 -3.26 9.72 12.46
CA GLU A 45 -2.49 8.66 13.13
C GLU A 45 -1.04 8.61 12.63
N LEU A 46 -0.82 8.76 11.31
CA LEU A 46 0.53 8.87 10.77
C LEU A 46 1.25 10.08 11.35
N GLN A 47 0.61 11.26 11.37
CA GLN A 47 1.23 12.47 11.91
C GLN A 47 1.59 12.34 13.38
N GLU A 48 0.72 11.72 14.19
CA GLU A 48 1.01 11.44 15.59
C GLU A 48 2.23 10.50 15.74
N CYS A 49 2.28 9.45 14.92
CA CYS A 49 3.40 8.52 14.87
C CYS A 49 4.72 9.24 14.52
N LEU A 50 4.73 10.03 13.45
CA LEU A 50 5.91 10.80 13.01
C LEU A 50 6.34 11.81 14.08
N THR A 51 5.40 12.46 14.76
CA THR A 51 5.68 13.39 15.86
C THR A 51 6.39 12.68 17.01
N ARG A 52 5.91 11.50 17.41
CA ARG A 52 6.52 10.70 18.48
C ARG A 52 7.95 10.28 18.15
N ILE A 53 8.23 10.05 16.87
CA ILE A 53 9.53 9.59 16.37
C ILE A 53 10.50 10.75 16.15
N SER A 54 10.02 12.00 16.13
CA SER A 54 10.86 13.19 15.96
C SER A 54 11.92 13.38 17.05
N GLU A 55 11.73 12.79 18.23
CA GLU A 55 12.69 12.80 19.34
C GLU A 55 13.51 11.50 19.43
N SER A 56 13.33 10.58 18.48
CA SER A 56 13.99 9.28 18.46
C SER A 56 15.29 9.29 17.64
N ARG A 57 16.00 8.16 17.63
CA ARG A 57 17.14 7.91 16.75
C ARG A 57 16.80 7.98 15.25
N LEU A 58 15.52 7.92 14.88
CA LEU A 58 15.06 7.93 13.50
C LEU A 58 14.79 9.36 12.99
N ALA A 59 14.91 10.37 13.85
CA ALA A 59 14.74 11.77 13.48
C ALA A 59 15.56 12.22 12.24
N PRO A 60 16.82 11.77 12.04
CA PRO A 60 17.57 12.13 10.82
C PRO A 60 16.91 11.64 9.53
N PHE A 61 16.22 10.48 9.56
CA PHE A 61 15.49 9.97 8.40
C PHE A 61 14.21 10.79 8.15
N LEU A 62 13.54 11.25 9.21
CA LEU A 62 12.39 12.16 9.10
C LEU A 62 12.81 13.48 8.47
N GLU A 63 13.90 14.06 8.94
CA GLU A 63 14.44 15.31 8.40
C GLU A 63 14.79 15.18 6.92
N ARG A 64 15.51 14.11 6.56
CA ARG A 64 15.87 13.81 5.17
C ARG A 64 14.65 13.57 4.28
N ALA A 65 13.59 12.98 4.80
CA ALA A 65 12.33 12.81 4.08
C ALA A 65 11.48 14.09 4.02
N GLY A 66 11.90 15.17 4.69
CA GLY A 66 11.12 16.40 4.81
C GLY A 66 9.86 16.22 5.65
N LEU A 67 9.84 15.27 6.59
CA LEU A 67 8.70 14.99 7.47
C LEU A 67 8.83 15.66 8.84
N THR A 68 9.63 16.73 8.91
CA THR A 68 9.76 17.60 10.08
C THR A 68 8.90 18.84 9.92
N GLY A 69 8.36 19.35 11.03
CA GLY A 69 7.53 20.56 11.04
C GLY A 69 6.04 20.32 10.83
N ARG A 70 5.35 21.31 10.23
CA ARG A 70 3.87 21.34 10.19
C ARG A 70 3.31 20.50 9.05
N LEU A 71 3.10 19.21 9.33
CA LEU A 71 2.56 18.24 8.37
C LEU A 71 1.06 18.44 8.06
N SER A 72 0.31 19.15 8.92
CA SER A 72 -1.14 19.36 8.75
C SER A 72 -1.50 20.00 7.41
N ASP A 73 -0.67 20.93 6.96
CA ASP A 73 -0.96 21.81 5.83
C ASP A 73 -0.45 21.21 4.49
N MET A 74 0.28 20.08 4.55
CA MET A 74 0.90 19.44 3.39
C MET A 74 -0.13 18.71 2.52
N PRO A 75 -0.15 18.88 1.19
CA PRO A 75 -1.00 18.09 0.30
C PRO A 75 -0.85 16.58 0.52
N GLU A 76 -1.94 15.82 0.40
CA GLU A 76 -1.95 14.37 0.67
C GLU A 76 -0.98 13.59 -0.22
N GLU A 77 -0.90 13.93 -1.51
CA GLU A 77 0.04 13.30 -2.44
C GLU A 77 1.51 13.61 -2.10
N GLU A 78 1.78 14.82 -1.62
CA GLU A 78 3.11 15.20 -1.15
C GLU A 78 3.48 14.47 0.15
N LEU A 79 2.53 14.32 1.07
CA LEU A 79 2.73 13.55 2.30
C LEU A 79 3.03 12.08 1.99
N ARG A 80 2.29 11.48 1.06
CA ARG A 80 2.52 10.10 0.61
C ARG A 80 3.89 9.94 -0.04
N GLU A 81 4.31 10.88 -0.86
CA GLU A 81 5.62 10.87 -1.49
C GLU A 81 6.75 10.94 -0.46
N ARG A 82 6.64 11.84 0.52
CA ARG A 82 7.62 11.95 1.61
C ARG A 82 7.61 10.73 2.53
N ALA A 83 6.44 10.18 2.85
CA ALA A 83 6.30 8.93 3.61
C ALA A 83 6.91 7.73 2.87
N LEU A 84 6.77 7.67 1.54
CA LEU A 84 7.39 6.66 0.71
C LEU A 84 8.92 6.75 0.75
N ARG A 85 9.48 7.96 0.66
CA ARG A 85 10.93 8.19 0.80
C ARG A 85 11.44 7.79 2.17
N LEU A 86 10.73 8.15 3.24
CA LEU A 86 11.04 7.69 4.58
C LEU A 86 11.08 6.16 4.65
N ARG A 87 10.07 5.48 4.09
CA ARG A 87 10.03 4.01 4.09
C ARG A 87 11.23 3.41 3.34
N CYS A 88 11.70 4.05 2.27
CA CYS A 88 12.92 3.66 1.56
C CYS A 88 14.17 3.87 2.43
N TYR A 89 14.33 5.02 3.08
CA TYR A 89 15.50 5.27 3.95
C TYR A 89 15.60 4.29 5.13
N LEU A 90 14.45 3.83 5.64
CA LEU A 90 14.41 2.80 6.67
C LEU A 90 14.80 1.42 6.15
N ALA A 91 14.56 1.13 4.85
CA ALA A 91 15.01 -0.09 4.20
C ALA A 91 16.52 -0.07 3.95
N GLU A 92 16.97 1.00 3.31
CA GLU A 92 18.35 1.23 2.91
C GLU A 92 18.65 2.72 3.06
N PRO A 93 19.69 3.12 3.81
CA PRO A 93 19.95 4.53 4.10
C PRO A 93 20.34 5.40 2.89
N ASP A 94 20.54 4.83 1.70
CA ASP A 94 20.92 5.58 0.50
C ASP A 94 19.73 6.27 -0.17
N ASP A 95 19.98 7.18 -1.11
CA ASP A 95 18.91 7.82 -1.86
C ASP A 95 18.18 6.79 -2.75
N PRO A 96 16.85 6.65 -2.64
CA PRO A 96 16.12 5.72 -3.47
C PRO A 96 16.18 6.17 -4.94
N SER A 97 16.47 5.23 -5.83
CA SER A 97 16.41 5.51 -7.27
C SER A 97 15.00 5.87 -7.72
N GLU A 98 14.85 6.73 -8.73
CA GLU A 98 13.54 7.06 -9.30
C GLU A 98 12.84 5.82 -9.88
N ALA A 99 13.58 4.80 -10.32
CA ALA A 99 13.02 3.52 -10.75
C ALA A 99 12.34 2.78 -9.60
N LEU A 100 12.98 2.74 -8.41
CA LEU A 100 12.40 2.16 -7.20
C LEU A 100 11.16 2.94 -6.76
N LEU A 101 11.23 4.29 -6.73
CA LEU A 101 10.09 5.12 -6.36
C LEU A 101 8.93 4.95 -7.33
N ALA A 102 9.16 4.94 -8.64
CA ALA A 102 8.12 4.71 -9.64
C ALA A 102 7.44 3.34 -9.47
N ARG A 103 8.23 2.30 -9.17
CA ARG A 103 7.74 0.95 -8.86
C ARG A 103 6.84 0.97 -7.63
N LEU A 104 7.31 1.51 -6.51
CA LEU A 104 6.56 1.56 -5.24
C LEU A 104 5.30 2.43 -5.33
N ARG A 105 5.36 3.60 -5.98
CA ARG A 105 4.18 4.46 -6.24
C ARG A 105 3.09 3.68 -6.96
N THR A 106 3.46 2.91 -7.98
CA THR A 106 2.51 2.16 -8.80
C THR A 106 1.87 1.01 -8.02
N ILE A 107 2.66 0.29 -7.20
CA ILE A 107 2.15 -0.76 -6.29
C ILE A 107 1.17 -0.16 -5.28
N ALA A 108 1.54 0.96 -4.65
CA ALA A 108 0.71 1.62 -3.66
C ALA A 108 -0.61 2.14 -4.29
N ALA A 109 -0.56 2.69 -5.50
CA ALA A 109 -1.75 3.11 -6.23
C ALA A 109 -2.69 1.93 -6.54
N LEU A 110 -2.13 0.79 -7.00
CA LEU A 110 -2.92 -0.41 -7.24
C LEU A 110 -3.53 -0.97 -5.94
N SER A 111 -2.76 -1.02 -4.85
CA SER A 111 -3.24 -1.47 -3.55
C SER A 111 -4.42 -0.64 -3.06
N ARG A 112 -4.29 0.69 -3.07
CA ARG A 112 -5.38 1.61 -2.67
C ARG A 112 -6.62 1.42 -3.53
N LEU A 113 -6.46 1.26 -4.84
CA LEU A 113 -7.58 1.03 -5.75
C LEU A 113 -8.33 -0.28 -5.43
N LEU A 114 -7.61 -1.36 -5.13
CA LEU A 114 -8.20 -2.64 -4.73
C LEU A 114 -8.91 -2.54 -3.37
N PHE A 115 -8.36 -1.79 -2.42
CA PHE A 115 -9.02 -1.52 -1.14
C PHE A 115 -10.31 -0.70 -1.31
N SER A 116 -10.32 0.36 -2.12
CA SER A 116 -11.54 1.14 -2.41
C SER A 116 -12.62 0.29 -3.09
N ALA A 117 -12.23 -0.69 -3.92
CA ALA A 117 -13.18 -1.64 -4.50
C ALA A 117 -13.79 -2.59 -3.44
N LEU A 118 -12.99 -3.03 -2.47
CA LEU A 118 -13.47 -3.87 -1.36
C LEU A 118 -14.44 -3.11 -0.44
N GLU A 119 -14.20 -1.82 -0.20
CA GLU A 119 -15.08 -0.94 0.59
C GLU A 119 -16.34 -0.51 -0.17
N GLN A 120 -16.49 -0.93 -1.44
CA GLN A 120 -17.59 -0.56 -2.32
C GLN A 120 -17.67 0.96 -2.58
N GLU A 121 -16.58 1.69 -2.32
CA GLU A 121 -16.45 3.11 -2.68
C GLU A 121 -16.32 3.29 -4.19
N THR A 122 -15.81 2.27 -4.88
CA THR A 122 -15.63 2.24 -6.33
C THR A 122 -16.48 1.12 -6.92
N ASN A 123 -17.30 1.42 -7.94
CA ASN A 123 -18.04 0.35 -8.62
C ASN A 123 -17.10 -0.46 -9.55
N LEU A 124 -17.52 -1.67 -9.93
CA LEU A 124 -16.67 -2.60 -10.69
C LEU A 124 -16.25 -2.04 -12.07
N LEU A 125 -17.06 -1.18 -12.67
CA LEU A 125 -16.75 -0.55 -13.95
C LEU A 125 -15.70 0.57 -13.79
N GLU A 126 -15.80 1.37 -12.73
CA GLU A 126 -14.81 2.36 -12.35
C GLU A 126 -13.47 1.72 -12.00
N LEU A 127 -13.49 0.61 -11.25
CA LEU A 127 -12.30 -0.19 -10.96
C LEU A 127 -11.60 -0.63 -12.26
N LYS A 128 -12.37 -1.18 -13.20
CA LYS A 128 -11.86 -1.57 -14.52
C LYS A 128 -11.26 -0.39 -15.29
N ARG A 129 -11.87 0.79 -15.22
CA ARG A 129 -11.36 2.01 -15.89
C ARG A 129 -10.08 2.52 -15.24
N ALA A 130 -10.04 2.57 -13.90
CA ALA A 130 -8.89 3.03 -13.12
C ALA A 130 -7.68 2.09 -13.24
N LEU A 131 -7.91 0.80 -13.46
CA LEU A 131 -6.84 -0.18 -13.60
C LEU A 131 -6.09 -0.10 -14.93
N ARG A 132 -6.75 0.26 -16.04
CA ARG A 132 -6.13 0.34 -17.38
C ARG A 132 -4.83 1.16 -17.42
N PRO A 133 -4.79 2.41 -16.93
CA PRO A 133 -3.54 3.18 -16.91
C PRO A 133 -2.47 2.54 -16.01
N LEU A 134 -2.87 1.93 -14.88
CA LEU A 134 -1.95 1.27 -13.96
C LEU A 134 -1.31 0.02 -14.56
N GLN A 135 -2.04 -0.77 -15.36
CA GLN A 135 -1.48 -1.94 -16.07
C GLN A 135 -0.35 -1.56 -17.00
N LYS A 136 -0.52 -0.47 -17.76
CA LYS A 136 0.52 0.03 -18.66
C LYS A 136 1.76 0.47 -17.89
N SER A 137 1.57 1.19 -16.78
CA SER A 137 2.68 1.61 -15.91
C SER A 137 3.39 0.41 -15.28
N LEU A 138 2.64 -0.56 -14.72
CA LEU A 138 3.18 -1.77 -14.09
C LEU A 138 4.01 -2.60 -15.05
N ALA A 139 3.56 -2.79 -16.29
CA ALA A 139 4.33 -3.51 -17.30
C ALA A 139 5.71 -2.88 -17.56
N SER A 140 5.86 -1.56 -17.35
CA SER A 140 7.12 -0.85 -17.52
C SER A 140 7.99 -0.83 -16.26
N VAL A 141 7.39 -0.69 -15.07
CA VAL A 141 8.16 -0.44 -13.82
C VAL A 141 8.31 -1.68 -12.94
N ALA A 142 7.42 -2.64 -13.08
CA ALA A 142 7.35 -3.87 -12.28
C ALA A 142 6.85 -5.05 -13.15
N PRO A 143 7.59 -5.44 -14.21
CA PRO A 143 7.18 -6.50 -15.13
C PRO A 143 7.00 -7.85 -14.42
N GLU A 144 7.60 -8.04 -13.25
CA GLU A 144 7.45 -9.24 -12.43
C GLU A 144 6.03 -9.37 -11.86
N LEU A 145 5.28 -8.26 -11.78
CA LEU A 145 3.86 -8.23 -11.41
C LEU A 145 2.92 -8.46 -12.60
N HIS A 146 3.45 -8.72 -13.80
CA HIS A 146 2.64 -8.93 -14.99
C HIS A 146 1.61 -10.08 -14.86
N PRO A 147 1.93 -11.25 -14.27
CA PRO A 147 0.94 -12.31 -14.05
C PRO A 147 -0.24 -11.85 -13.18
N LEU A 148 0.04 -11.03 -12.16
CA LEU A 148 -0.99 -10.43 -11.32
C LEU A 148 -1.84 -9.44 -12.13
N CYS A 149 -1.21 -8.56 -12.90
CA CYS A 149 -1.92 -7.59 -13.75
C CYS A 149 -2.84 -8.28 -14.76
N TYR A 150 -2.37 -9.36 -15.38
CA TYR A 150 -3.14 -10.15 -16.34
C TYR A 150 -4.34 -10.83 -15.66
N SER A 151 -4.13 -11.47 -14.50
CA SER A 151 -5.20 -12.08 -13.71
C SER A 151 -6.29 -11.06 -13.34
N ILE A 152 -5.90 -9.85 -12.92
CA ILE A 152 -6.87 -8.78 -12.63
C ILE A 152 -7.59 -8.35 -13.91
N ALA A 153 -6.86 -8.14 -15.01
CA ALA A 153 -7.42 -7.71 -16.29
C ALA A 153 -8.47 -8.69 -16.82
N GLU A 154 -8.13 -9.98 -16.79
CA GLU A 154 -8.97 -11.07 -17.27
C GLU A 154 -10.27 -11.18 -16.48
N HIS A 155 -10.19 -11.11 -15.14
CA HIS A 155 -11.38 -11.10 -14.29
C HIS A 155 -12.28 -9.91 -14.58
N LEU A 156 -11.70 -8.70 -14.61
CA LEU A 156 -12.47 -7.48 -14.90
C LEU A 156 -12.97 -7.42 -16.35
N ALA A 157 -12.41 -8.19 -17.29
CA ALA A 157 -12.90 -8.27 -18.66
C ALA A 157 -14.34 -8.82 -18.71
N ARG A 158 -14.69 -9.73 -17.78
CA ARG A 158 -16.04 -10.32 -17.63
C ARG A 158 -17.10 -9.31 -17.19
N ILE A 159 -16.67 -8.15 -16.70
CA ILE A 159 -17.55 -7.09 -16.19
C ILE A 159 -17.91 -6.13 -17.33
N GLY A 160 -19.17 -6.14 -17.74
CA GLY A 160 -19.74 -5.26 -18.77
C GLY A 160 -21.27 -5.16 -18.66
N GLU A 161 -21.87 -4.19 -19.36
CA GLU A 161 -23.33 -3.93 -19.34
C GLU A 161 -24.18 -5.12 -19.81
N HIS A 162 -23.55 -6.10 -20.49
CA HIS A 162 -24.17 -7.33 -20.97
C HIS A 162 -23.46 -8.60 -20.48
N SER A 163 -22.85 -8.55 -19.28
CA SER A 163 -22.24 -9.76 -18.71
C SER A 163 -23.31 -10.83 -18.49
N PRO A 164 -23.07 -12.10 -18.90
CA PRO A 164 -23.99 -13.19 -18.66
C PRO A 164 -24.00 -13.65 -17.19
N GLU A 165 -23.08 -13.15 -16.36
CA GLU A 165 -22.89 -13.55 -14.96
C GLU A 165 -23.73 -12.69 -14.00
N ASP A 166 -24.21 -13.28 -12.90
CA ASP A 166 -24.97 -12.56 -11.86
C ASP A 166 -24.09 -11.47 -11.23
N PRO A 167 -24.52 -10.19 -11.20
CA PRO A 167 -23.79 -9.11 -10.55
C PRO A 167 -23.38 -9.37 -9.10
N ARG A 168 -24.17 -10.14 -8.34
CA ARG A 168 -23.84 -10.52 -6.96
C ARG A 168 -22.68 -11.51 -6.92
N GLN A 169 -22.69 -12.50 -7.80
CA GLN A 169 -21.62 -13.48 -7.93
C GLN A 169 -20.32 -12.80 -8.37
N LEU A 170 -20.37 -11.98 -9.43
CA LEU A 170 -19.25 -11.18 -9.90
C LEU A 170 -18.62 -10.32 -8.80
N ARG A 171 -19.46 -9.70 -7.95
CA ARG A 171 -18.99 -8.91 -6.81
C ARG A 171 -18.29 -9.78 -5.78
N SER A 172 -18.89 -10.92 -5.40
CA SER A 172 -18.30 -11.86 -4.45
C SER A 172 -16.94 -12.38 -4.92
N GLU A 173 -16.84 -12.77 -6.20
CA GLU A 173 -15.58 -13.23 -6.81
C GLU A 173 -14.54 -12.10 -6.85
N THR A 174 -14.95 -10.89 -7.22
CA THR A 174 -14.05 -9.72 -7.23
C THR A 174 -13.53 -9.41 -5.83
N THR A 175 -14.37 -9.51 -4.80
CA THR A 175 -13.94 -9.33 -3.40
C THR A 175 -12.89 -10.36 -3.02
N HIS A 176 -13.13 -11.65 -3.31
CA HIS A 176 -12.20 -12.71 -2.98
C HIS A 176 -10.84 -12.52 -3.67
N LEU A 177 -10.87 -12.27 -4.98
CA LEU A 177 -9.66 -12.02 -5.77
C LEU A 177 -8.93 -10.77 -5.33
N SER A 178 -9.63 -9.69 -4.96
CA SER A 178 -8.99 -8.46 -4.47
C SER A 178 -8.18 -8.71 -3.20
N ILE A 179 -8.66 -9.57 -2.29
CA ILE A 179 -7.91 -9.95 -1.09
C ILE A 179 -6.64 -10.72 -1.46
N GLU A 180 -6.73 -11.68 -2.38
CA GLU A 180 -5.58 -12.45 -2.86
C GLU A 180 -4.54 -11.54 -3.54
N TRP A 181 -5.00 -10.64 -4.40
CA TRP A 181 -4.15 -9.69 -5.11
C TRP A 181 -3.47 -8.71 -4.16
N LEU A 182 -4.17 -8.20 -3.15
CA LEU A 182 -3.60 -7.35 -2.10
C LEU A 182 -2.50 -8.07 -1.33
N ASN A 183 -2.69 -9.34 -0.97
CA ASN A 183 -1.65 -10.12 -0.30
C ASN A 183 -0.40 -10.30 -1.17
N ARG A 184 -0.57 -10.55 -2.47
CA ARG A 184 0.56 -10.65 -3.42
C ARG A 184 1.29 -9.33 -3.58
N LEU A 185 0.56 -8.21 -3.65
CA LEU A 185 1.15 -6.87 -3.71
C LEU A 185 1.91 -6.53 -2.43
N TYR A 186 1.37 -6.88 -1.27
CA TYR A 186 2.03 -6.66 0.02
C TYR A 186 3.32 -7.47 0.14
N ALA A 187 3.29 -8.76 -0.25
CA ALA A 187 4.49 -9.59 -0.27
C ALA A 187 5.57 -9.02 -1.20
N TYR A 188 5.18 -8.57 -2.39
CA TYR A 188 6.11 -7.94 -3.33
C TYR A 188 6.65 -6.58 -2.82
N TRP A 189 5.80 -5.75 -2.22
CA TRP A 189 6.18 -4.50 -1.56
C TRP A 189 7.29 -4.74 -0.53
N ARG A 190 7.12 -5.72 0.35
CA ARG A 190 8.12 -6.11 1.34
C ARG A 190 9.39 -6.66 0.67
N ALA A 191 9.28 -7.51 -0.34
CA ALA A 191 10.44 -8.06 -1.05
C ALA A 191 11.30 -6.97 -1.72
N VAL A 192 10.68 -5.91 -2.22
CA VAL A 192 11.38 -4.77 -2.84
C VAL A 192 12.03 -3.86 -1.78
N LEU A 193 11.49 -3.82 -0.56
CA LEU A 193 11.90 -2.90 0.51
C LEU A 193 12.70 -3.54 1.66
N GLY A 194 13.03 -4.83 1.61
CA GLY A 194 13.76 -5.52 2.69
C GLY A 194 12.98 -5.59 4.02
#